data_AF-A0A353S7K5-F1
#
_entry.id   AF-A0A353S7K5-F1
#
_cell.length_a   1.000
_cell.length_b   1.000
_cell.length_c   1.000
_cell.angle_alpha   90.00
_cell.angle_beta   90.00
_cell.angle_gamma   90.00
#
_symmetry.space_group_name_H-M   'P 1'
#
loop_
_entity.id
_entity.type
_entity.pdbx_description
1 polymer ?
#
loop_
_entity_poly.entity_id
_entity_poly.type
_entity_poly.pdbx_seq_one_letter_code
_entity_poly.pdbx_strand_id
1 'polypeptide(L)'
;MENTDKEIWETTFKEVWMHFEKSKRLLLNPIGLATNPAWGTKAVPPVMELHLPCKKEELIKAIQATFDNCYKLDGHSSPKEGPAENYLGIKSERKFVRIFDKRLILRWTQKENYVLDIWNRNAQGKGYYDDLSTIVFGENIDYDYILDLIQQGVSPIIP
;
A
#
# COMPACT_ATOMS: atom_id res chain seq x y z
N MET A 1 -14.52 -23.41 1.55
CA MET A 1 -13.93 -22.07 1.36
C MET A 1 -12.63 -22.07 2.12
N GLU A 2 -11.57 -22.60 1.51
CA GLU A 2 -10.29 -22.79 2.18
C GLU A 2 -9.17 -22.28 1.27
N ASN A 3 -8.28 -21.48 1.86
CA ASN A 3 -6.89 -21.24 1.48
C ASN A 3 -6.48 -20.20 0.41
N THR A 4 -7.36 -19.42 -0.22
CA THR A 4 -6.89 -18.37 -1.15
C THR A 4 -6.02 -17.30 -0.47
N ASP A 5 -6.38 -16.84 0.73
CA ASP A 5 -5.63 -15.78 1.40
C ASP A 5 -4.24 -16.23 1.82
N LYS A 6 -4.11 -17.45 2.35
CA LYS A 6 -2.83 -18.00 2.81
C LYS A 6 -1.85 -18.22 1.64
N GLU A 7 -2.36 -18.68 0.49
CA GLU A 7 -1.57 -18.88 -0.73
C GLU A 7 -1.10 -17.54 -1.34
N ILE A 8 -1.88 -16.46 -1.22
CA ILE A 8 -1.49 -15.12 -1.70
C ILE A 8 -0.35 -14.53 -0.87
N TRP A 9 -0.37 -14.70 0.45
CA TRP A 9 0.69 -14.18 1.34
C TRP A 9 2.05 -14.87 1.12
N GLU A 10 2.04 -16.18 0.82
CA GLU A 10 3.26 -16.96 0.58
C GLU A 10 3.88 -16.70 -0.81
N THR A 11 3.20 -15.92 -1.66
CA THR A 11 3.55 -15.74 -3.08
C THR A 11 3.65 -14.28 -3.54
N THR A 12 3.55 -13.30 -2.64
CA THR A 12 3.70 -11.89 -3.01
C THR A 12 5.19 -11.54 -3.22
N PHE A 13 5.50 -10.63 -4.15
CA PHE A 13 6.89 -10.25 -4.46
C PHE A 13 7.20 -8.76 -4.24
N LYS A 14 6.24 -7.91 -4.59
CA LYS A 14 6.34 -6.46 -4.47
C LYS A 14 5.00 -5.91 -4.00
N GLU A 15 5.04 -4.90 -3.15
CA GLU A 15 3.85 -4.20 -2.71
C GLU A 15 4.09 -2.69 -2.77
N VAL A 16 3.05 -1.96 -3.17
CA VAL A 16 2.98 -0.51 -3.05
C VAL A 16 1.91 -0.19 -2.01
N TRP A 17 2.35 0.32 -0.86
CA TRP A 17 1.46 0.79 0.18
C TRP A 17 1.13 2.25 -0.09
N MET A 18 -0.14 2.53 -0.34
CA MET A 18 -0.62 3.87 -0.65
C MET A 18 -1.45 4.40 0.51
N HIS A 19 -0.97 5.47 1.14
CA HIS A 19 -1.64 6.12 2.27
C HIS A 19 -2.32 7.39 1.78
N PHE A 20 -3.65 7.41 1.87
CA PHE A 20 -4.48 8.46 1.30
C PHE A 20 -4.96 9.42 2.39
N GLU A 21 -4.64 10.70 2.24
CA GLU A 21 -5.17 11.81 3.04
C GLU A 21 -6.09 12.65 2.13
N LYS A 22 -7.40 12.62 2.42
CA LYS A 22 -8.43 13.15 1.53
C LYS A 22 -8.17 14.59 1.14
N SER A 23 -8.25 14.86 -0.16
CA SER A 23 -8.06 16.19 -0.77
C SER A 23 -6.70 16.84 -0.52
N LYS A 24 -5.70 16.09 -0.08
CA LYS A 24 -4.36 16.62 0.19
C LYS A 24 -3.27 15.84 -0.51
N ARG A 25 -3.12 14.56 -0.20
CA ARG A 25 -1.98 13.79 -0.69
C ARG A 25 -2.17 12.28 -0.68
N LEU A 26 -1.37 11.62 -1.50
CA LEU A 26 -1.13 10.19 -1.50
C LEU A 26 0.35 9.96 -1.22
N LEU A 27 0.68 9.19 -0.19
CA LEU A 27 2.04 8.70 0.02
C LEU A 27 2.14 7.27 -0.51
N LEU A 28 3.07 7.03 -1.43
CA LEU A 28 3.37 5.72 -1.96
C LEU A 28 4.68 5.22 -1.35
N ASN A 29 4.56 4.10 -0.66
CA ASN A 29 5.64 3.47 0.06
C ASN A 29 5.99 2.15 -0.63
N PRO A 30 7.21 2.02 -1.18
CA PRO A 30 7.67 0.77 -1.76
C PRO A 30 7.90 -0.25 -0.66
N ILE A 31 7.37 -1.46 -0.82
CA ILE A 31 7.63 -2.61 0.04
C ILE A 31 8.03 -3.78 -0.86
N GLY A 32 9.00 -4.57 -0.46
CA GLY A 32 9.23 -5.88 -1.07
C GLY A 32 9.45 -6.95 -0.01
N LEU A 33 9.21 -8.19 -0.40
CA LEU A 33 9.13 -9.30 0.55
C LEU A 33 10.49 -9.87 0.93
N ALA A 34 10.51 -10.46 2.13
CA ALA A 34 11.70 -11.00 2.74
C ALA A 34 12.09 -12.34 2.08
N THR A 35 13.28 -12.41 1.49
CA THR A 35 13.94 -13.70 1.23
C THR A 35 14.88 -14.03 2.40
N ASN A 36 14.94 -15.32 2.74
CA ASN A 36 15.73 -15.98 3.81
C ASN A 36 17.13 -15.35 4.13
N PRO A 37 17.65 -15.52 5.37
CA PRO A 37 18.29 -14.48 6.16
C PRO A 37 19.80 -14.42 5.92
N ALA A 38 20.31 -13.31 5.37
CA ALA A 38 21.72 -12.97 5.53
C ALA A 38 21.92 -11.45 5.45
N TRP A 39 22.08 -10.84 6.63
CA TRP A 39 22.85 -9.63 6.92
C TRP A 39 22.81 -8.46 5.91
N GLY A 40 22.14 -7.36 6.31
CA GLY A 40 22.41 -6.03 5.77
C GLY A 40 21.38 -4.99 6.18
N THR A 41 21.83 -3.84 6.69
CA THR A 41 21.01 -2.63 6.77
C THR A 41 20.89 -2.04 5.38
N LYS A 42 19.73 -2.15 4.73
CA LYS A 42 19.46 -1.49 3.45
C LYS A 42 18.96 -0.07 3.67
N ALA A 43 19.31 0.82 2.74
CA ALA A 43 18.72 2.14 2.62
C ALA A 43 17.21 1.98 2.39
N VAL A 44 16.41 2.67 3.18
CA VAL A 44 14.97 2.76 2.98
C VAL A 44 14.73 3.56 1.69
N PRO A 45 14.11 2.97 0.65
CA PRO A 45 13.86 3.71 -0.58
C PRO A 45 12.90 4.88 -0.34
N PRO A 46 12.95 5.91 -1.20
CA PRO A 46 12.19 7.14 -0.98
C PRO A 46 10.68 6.86 -1.04
N VAL A 47 9.96 7.45 -0.09
CA VAL A 47 8.51 7.59 -0.17
C VAL A 47 8.19 8.58 -1.28
N MET A 48 7.30 8.22 -2.19
CA MET A 48 6.79 9.17 -3.18
C MET A 48 5.55 9.87 -2.61
N GLU A 49 5.47 11.19 -2.81
CA GLU A 49 4.29 11.98 -2.45
C GLU A 49 3.65 12.54 -3.73
N LEU A 50 2.34 12.28 -3.89
CA LEU A 50 1.51 12.93 -4.89
C LEU A 50 0.51 13.86 -4.19
N HIS A 51 0.38 15.10 -4.68
CA HIS A 51 -0.68 16.00 -4.23
C HIS A 51 -2.00 15.68 -4.90
N LEU A 52 -3.11 15.83 -4.16
CA LEU A 52 -4.45 15.51 -4.65
C LEU A 52 -5.29 16.79 -4.85
N PRO A 53 -6.14 16.83 -5.90
CA PRO A 53 -6.33 15.79 -6.91
C PRO A 53 -5.12 15.69 -7.88
N CYS A 54 -4.83 14.47 -8.33
CA CYS A 54 -3.80 14.21 -9.34
C CYS A 54 -4.43 13.69 -10.64
N LYS A 55 -3.71 13.82 -11.75
CA LYS A 55 -4.09 13.22 -13.03
C LYS A 55 -3.77 11.72 -13.05
N LYS A 56 -4.47 10.97 -13.91
CA LYS A 56 -4.25 9.52 -14.08
C LYS A 56 -2.80 9.21 -14.45
N GLU A 57 -2.20 10.00 -15.33
CA GLU A 57 -0.82 9.80 -15.80
C GLU A 57 0.20 10.00 -14.68
N GLU A 58 -0.08 10.90 -13.73
CA GLU A 58 0.76 11.14 -12.55
C GLU A 58 0.67 9.96 -11.59
N LEU A 59 -0.55 9.43 -11.38
CA LEU A 59 -0.78 8.24 -10.57
C LEU A 59 -0.05 7.01 -11.15
N ILE A 60 -0.19 6.76 -12.46
CA ILE A 60 0.48 5.64 -13.15
C ILE A 60 1.99 5.73 -12.96
N LYS A 61 2.58 6.89 -13.26
CA LYS A 61 4.03 7.10 -13.14
C LYS A 61 4.51 6.89 -11.70
N ALA A 62 3.78 7.39 -10.72
CA ALA A 62 4.15 7.22 -9.31
C ALA A 62 4.06 5.76 -8.86
N ILE A 63 3.00 5.04 -9.22
CA ILE A 63 2.85 3.62 -8.88
C ILE A 63 3.96 2.79 -9.52
N GLN A 64 4.24 2.99 -10.81
CA GLN A 64 5.30 2.28 -11.52
C GLN A 64 6.69 2.58 -10.91
N ALA A 65 7.01 3.86 -10.70
CA ALA A 65 8.27 4.24 -10.06
C ALA A 65 8.39 3.66 -8.65
N THR A 66 7.28 3.57 -7.89
CA THR A 66 7.30 2.95 -6.56
C THR A 66 7.55 1.44 -6.66
N PHE A 67 6.94 0.74 -7.62
CA PHE A 67 7.23 -0.68 -7.89
C PHE A 67 8.67 -0.96 -8.31
N ASP A 68 9.29 -0.04 -9.06
CA ASP A 68 10.71 -0.13 -9.44
C ASP A 68 11.63 0.04 -8.23
N ASN A 69 11.18 0.80 -7.22
CA ASN A 69 11.89 1.02 -5.96
C ASN A 69 11.55 -0.03 -4.86
N CYS A 70 10.65 -0.98 -5.13
CA CYS A 70 10.41 -2.10 -4.21
C CYS A 70 11.72 -2.88 -3.98
N TYR A 71 12.11 -2.97 -2.71
CA TYR A 71 13.36 -3.56 -2.28
C TYR A 71 13.13 -4.94 -1.68
N LYS A 72 14.11 -5.84 -1.82
CA LYS A 72 14.09 -7.08 -1.07
C LYS A 72 14.43 -6.80 0.39
N LEU A 73 13.52 -7.12 1.31
CA LEU A 73 13.86 -7.26 2.73
C LEU A 73 14.79 -8.49 2.85
N ASP A 74 15.92 -8.35 3.53
CA ASP A 74 16.74 -9.52 3.89
C ASP A 74 16.48 -9.79 5.38
N GLY A 75 15.76 -10.86 5.69
CA GLY A 75 15.42 -11.26 7.06
C GLY A 75 14.02 -10.90 7.57
N HIS A 76 13.68 -11.44 8.73
CA HIS A 76 12.33 -11.41 9.36
C HIS A 76 11.92 -10.08 10.00
N SER A 77 12.59 -8.98 9.70
CA SER A 77 12.23 -7.69 10.30
C SER A 77 11.51 -6.81 9.29
N SER A 78 10.20 -6.70 9.43
CA SER A 78 9.52 -5.46 9.06
C SER A 78 10.18 -4.33 9.86
N PRO A 79 10.54 -3.19 9.25
CA PRO A 79 11.12 -2.09 10.00
C PRO A 79 10.17 -1.66 11.12
N LYS A 80 10.71 -1.35 12.32
CA LYS A 80 9.91 -0.91 13.49
C LYS A 80 9.05 0.31 13.20
N GLU A 81 9.47 1.14 12.24
CA GLU A 81 8.77 2.30 11.71
C GLU A 81 8.82 2.18 10.19
N GLY A 82 7.67 2.26 9.51
CA GLY A 82 7.62 2.18 8.06
C GLY A 82 8.26 3.40 7.40
N PRO A 83 8.63 3.32 6.10
CA PRO A 83 9.21 4.44 5.36
C PRO A 83 8.33 5.70 5.40
N ALA A 84 7.00 5.55 5.33
CA ALA A 84 6.05 6.66 5.37
C ALA A 84 5.99 7.35 6.75
N GLU A 85 6.05 6.58 7.84
CA GLU A 85 6.13 7.09 9.21
C GLU A 85 7.40 7.93 9.41
N ASN A 86 8.54 7.43 8.93
CA ASN A 86 9.82 8.13 8.98
C ASN A 86 9.79 9.42 8.16
N TYR A 87 9.25 9.38 6.94
CA TYR A 87 9.10 10.55 6.07
C TYR A 87 8.30 11.68 6.74
N LEU A 88 7.28 11.32 7.52
CA LEU A 88 6.45 12.30 8.25
C LEU A 88 6.98 12.64 9.65
N GLY A 89 8.03 11.98 10.13
CA GLY A 89 8.52 12.12 11.50
C GLY A 89 7.54 11.61 12.57
N ILE A 90 6.70 10.61 12.26
CA ILE A 90 5.65 10.11 13.15
C ILE A 90 6.04 8.76 13.74
N LYS A 91 6.37 8.74 15.03
CA LYS A 91 6.82 7.52 15.74
C LYS A 91 5.69 6.63 16.30
N SER A 92 4.44 6.88 15.91
CA SER A 92 3.28 6.18 16.46
C SER A 92 2.33 5.81 15.34
N GLU A 93 2.17 4.51 15.11
CA GLU A 93 1.23 3.97 14.12
C GLU A 93 -0.17 4.55 14.33
N ARG A 94 -0.67 4.59 15.57
CA ARG A 94 -1.97 5.20 15.88
C ARG A 94 -2.09 6.65 15.42
N LYS A 95 -1.03 7.46 15.58
CA LYS A 95 -1.01 8.85 15.09
C LYS A 95 -0.94 8.90 13.56
N PHE A 96 -0.18 8.00 12.95
CA PHE A 96 -0.07 7.88 11.52
C PHE A 96 -1.42 7.53 10.87
N VAL A 97 -2.10 6.48 11.35
CA VAL A 97 -3.43 6.08 10.86
C VAL A 97 -4.49 7.16 11.03
N ARG A 98 -4.35 8.07 12.02
CA ARG A 98 -5.29 9.19 12.19
C ARG A 98 -5.17 10.27 11.12
N ILE A 99 -4.04 10.35 10.41
CA ILE A 99 -3.86 11.30 9.32
C ILE A 99 -4.52 10.77 8.05
N PHE A 100 -4.41 9.47 7.81
CA PHE A 100 -4.87 8.86 6.57
C PHE A 100 -6.28 8.29 6.71
N ASP A 101 -7.11 8.54 5.71
CA ASP A 101 -8.51 8.08 5.69
C ASP A 101 -8.62 6.64 5.18
N LYS A 102 -7.73 6.27 4.25
CA LYS A 102 -7.70 4.97 3.58
C LYS A 102 -6.25 4.54 3.37
N ARG A 103 -6.01 3.24 3.37
CA ARG A 103 -4.77 2.63 2.90
C ARG A 103 -5.12 1.65 1.78
N LEU A 104 -4.43 1.75 0.68
CA LEU A 104 -4.52 0.78 -0.41
C LEU A 104 -3.19 0.02 -0.46
N ILE A 105 -3.24 -1.30 -0.63
CA ILE A 105 -2.04 -2.13 -0.80
C ILE A 105 -2.17 -2.81 -2.15
N LEU A 106 -1.38 -2.35 -3.12
CA LEU A 106 -1.32 -2.96 -4.44
C LEU A 106 -0.16 -3.95 -4.46
N ARG A 107 -0.49 -5.24 -4.58
CA ARG A 107 0.43 -6.37 -4.52
C ARG A 107 0.61 -6.99 -5.90
N TRP A 108 1.83 -7.42 -6.19
CA TRP A 108 2.12 -8.29 -7.33
C TRP A 108 2.51 -9.68 -6.83
N THR A 109 1.82 -10.72 -7.33
CA THR A 109 1.88 -12.10 -6.83
C THR A 109 2.59 -13.06 -7.81
N GLN A 110 3.01 -14.25 -7.36
CA GLN A 110 3.72 -15.26 -8.17
C GLN A 110 2.96 -15.77 -9.39
N LYS A 111 1.63 -15.69 -9.36
CA LYS A 111 0.78 -16.03 -10.51
C LYS A 111 0.63 -14.85 -11.48
N GLU A 112 1.57 -13.90 -11.44
CA GLU A 112 1.62 -12.64 -12.19
C GLU A 112 0.37 -11.75 -12.05
N ASN A 113 -0.41 -11.95 -11.00
CA ASN A 113 -1.64 -11.21 -10.77
C ASN A 113 -1.40 -10.02 -9.83
N TYR A 114 -1.97 -8.88 -10.21
CA TYR A 114 -2.13 -7.72 -9.34
C TYR A 114 -3.35 -7.89 -8.45
N VAL A 115 -3.15 -7.64 -7.17
CA VAL A 115 -4.19 -7.68 -6.14
C VAL A 115 -4.21 -6.34 -5.41
N LEU A 116 -5.38 -5.75 -5.22
CA LEU A 116 -5.56 -4.53 -4.47
C LEU A 116 -6.32 -4.82 -3.18
N ASP A 117 -5.67 -4.60 -2.05
CA ASP A 117 -6.36 -4.55 -0.76
C ASP A 117 -6.73 -3.12 -0.41
N ILE A 118 -7.94 -2.95 0.07
CA ILE A 118 -8.52 -1.68 0.46
C ILE A 118 -8.77 -1.75 1.95
N TRP A 119 -8.07 -0.92 2.70
CA TRP A 119 -8.15 -0.81 4.14
C TRP A 119 -8.75 0.55 4.49
N ASN A 120 -9.99 0.56 4.99
CA ASN A 120 -10.62 1.79 5.46
C ASN A 120 -10.32 2.04 6.93
N ARG A 121 -10.11 3.30 7.31
CA ARG A 121 -9.93 3.65 8.72
C ARG A 121 -11.23 3.40 9.47
N ASN A 122 -11.13 2.77 10.64
CA ASN A 122 -12.26 2.55 11.54
C ASN A 122 -12.99 3.87 11.83
N ALA A 123 -14.32 3.87 11.63
CA ALA A 123 -15.21 5.00 11.89
C ALA A 123 -15.14 5.54 13.34
N GLN A 124 -14.72 4.70 14.30
CA GLN A 124 -14.57 5.00 15.72
C GLN A 124 -13.24 5.73 16.03
N GLY A 125 -12.38 6.00 15.04
CA GLY A 125 -11.19 6.86 15.21
C GLY A 125 -10.08 6.30 16.11
N LYS A 126 -10.10 4.99 16.38
CA LYS A 126 -9.14 4.32 17.28
C LYS A 126 -7.72 4.19 16.71
N GLY A 127 -7.52 4.58 15.46
CA GLY A 127 -6.22 4.59 14.77
C GLY A 127 -5.78 3.20 14.32
N TYR A 128 -6.72 2.42 13.80
CA TYR A 128 -6.52 1.15 13.12
C TYR A 128 -7.42 1.09 11.87
N TYR A 129 -7.07 0.23 10.92
CA TYR A 129 -7.91 -0.12 9.78
C TYR A 129 -8.65 -1.43 10.10
N ASP A 130 -9.93 -1.52 9.78
CA ASP A 130 -10.81 -2.62 10.20
C ASP A 130 -11.69 -3.20 9.09
N ASP A 131 -11.91 -2.45 8.01
CA ASP A 131 -12.66 -2.90 6.84
C ASP A 131 -11.69 -3.17 5.69
N LEU A 132 -11.56 -4.46 5.37
CA LEU A 132 -10.70 -5.00 4.33
C LEU A 132 -11.56 -5.50 3.17
N SER A 133 -11.38 -4.91 2.00
CA SER A 133 -11.86 -5.47 0.72
C SER A 133 -10.68 -5.82 -0.17
N THR A 134 -10.73 -6.96 -0.86
CA THR A 134 -9.67 -7.41 -1.78
C THR A 134 -10.23 -7.55 -3.19
N ILE A 135 -9.51 -7.01 -4.17
CA ILE A 135 -9.85 -7.06 -5.60
C ILE A 135 -8.69 -7.66 -6.36
N VAL A 136 -8.98 -8.59 -7.27
CA VAL A 136 -7.97 -9.22 -8.14
C VAL A 136 -8.10 -8.60 -9.53
N PHE A 137 -7.07 -7.90 -9.99
CA PHE A 137 -7.04 -7.29 -11.32
C PHE A 137 -6.50 -8.22 -12.41
N GLY A 138 -5.84 -9.33 -12.04
CA GLY A 138 -5.16 -10.19 -13.01
C GLY A 138 -3.84 -9.56 -13.48
N GLU A 139 -3.49 -9.73 -14.75
CA GLU A 139 -2.20 -9.30 -15.31
C GLU A 139 -2.04 -7.77 -15.44
N ASN A 140 -3.14 -7.00 -15.42
CA ASN A 140 -3.12 -5.56 -15.65
C ASN A 140 -3.76 -4.80 -14.50
N ILE A 141 -3.16 -3.69 -14.07
CA ILE A 141 -3.73 -2.82 -13.04
C ILE A 141 -4.86 -1.98 -13.63
N ASP A 142 -6.03 -1.95 -12.98
CA ASP A 142 -7.08 -0.98 -13.27
C ASP A 142 -6.80 0.35 -12.56
N TYR A 143 -6.10 1.25 -13.27
CA TYR A 143 -5.74 2.56 -12.75
C TYR A 143 -6.93 3.53 -12.65
N ASP A 144 -7.98 3.34 -13.45
CA ASP A 144 -9.18 4.18 -13.36
C ASP A 144 -9.91 3.88 -12.06
N TYR A 145 -10.06 2.60 -11.72
CA TYR A 145 -10.64 2.18 -10.45
C TYR A 145 -9.85 2.69 -9.24
N ILE A 146 -8.51 2.61 -9.26
CA ILE A 146 -7.67 3.15 -8.17
C ILE A 146 -7.85 4.67 -8.06
N LEU A 147 -7.85 5.39 -9.18
CA LEU A 147 -8.04 6.84 -9.19
C LEU A 147 -9.41 7.22 -8.63
N ASP A 148 -10.47 6.51 -9.03
CA ASP A 148 -11.82 6.69 -8.49
C ASP A 148 -11.87 6.44 -6.98
N LEU A 149 -11.22 5.40 -6.46
CA LEU A 149 -11.15 5.12 -5.03
C LEU A 149 -10.46 6.23 -4.23
N ILE A 150 -9.44 6.86 -4.81
CA ILE A 150 -8.70 7.99 -4.23
C ILE A 150 -9.58 9.25 -4.28
N GLN A 151 -10.29 9.49 -5.39
CA GLN A 151 -11.07 10.71 -5.57
C GLN A 151 -12.42 10.68 -4.81
N GLN A 152 -13.08 9.54 -4.73
CA GLN A 152 -14.40 9.40 -4.09
C GLN A 152 -14.34 9.50 -2.56
N GLY A 153 -13.16 9.28 -1.94
CA GLY A 153 -12.96 9.48 -0.50
C GLY A 153 -13.85 8.63 0.42
N VAL A 154 -14.56 7.64 -0.12
CA VAL A 154 -15.39 6.64 0.57
C VAL A 154 -15.23 5.31 -0.19
N SER A 155 -15.31 4.17 0.50
CA SER A 155 -15.36 2.85 -0.17
C SER A 155 -16.69 2.71 -0.93
N PRO A 156 -16.72 2.05 -2.11
CA PRO A 156 -17.96 1.45 -2.57
C PRO A 156 -18.37 0.43 -1.52
N ILE A 157 -19.56 0.61 -0.94
CA ILE A 157 -20.24 -0.51 -0.29
C ILE A 157 -20.58 -1.45 -1.43
N ILE A 158 -19.85 -2.55 -1.56
CA ILE A 158 -20.28 -3.64 -2.43
C ILE A 158 -21.51 -4.25 -1.73
N PRO A 159 -22.70 -4.22 -2.36
CA PRO A 159 -23.93 -4.75 -1.76
C PRO A 159 -23.86 -6.26 -1.52
#